data_AF-A0A3M2BA68-F1
#
_entry.id   AF-A0A3M2BA68-F1
#
_cell.length_a   1.000
_cell.length_b   1.000
_cell.length_c   1.000
_cell.angle_alpha   90.00
_cell.angle_beta   90.00
_cell.angle_gamma   90.00
#
_symmetry.space_group_name_H-M   'P 1'
#
loop_
_entity.id
_entity.type
_entity.pdbx_description
1 polymer ?
#
loop_
_entity_poly.entity_id
_entity_poly.type
_entity_poly.pdbx_seq_one_letter_code
_entity_poly.pdbx_strand_id
1 'polypeptide(L)'
;NIGKPGATPFSLTGQPNACGGVRDTGSLCHILPYGRVVGNADHRAQMEKLWGAKPGTIKSDPGLNTVEMFKALGRDEIQAMLILCTNPGQSMPNLHGVRDAMGKPRPNKPFICVIDAYPTRTTELADLVLPAAMWSEKAGVYGMSERRYQYQPVLKPAPGQARPDLDILFDFARRLEDRGVVPRGYASKFTHVDQVWDEMRLASKDTPYDFMGMTRDRLKVERGLRWPCPTEDSPGTARRFVKGEDPILDTGPYADHSLKPGEVKFYAAPDHRAIVWLRPAKGPAEPVDDDYPWVLSTGRVLEHWHTGTMTMKAEELRRAYPECFMEINPRDAAKLGVRTGDKVRIVSRRGQATIRARVVDMPRDGMVFVPWHWADEQSLINYVTIDAYDPGSKQPEFKICAVRLEVV
;
A
#
# COMPACT_ATOMS: atom_id res chain seq x y z
N ASN A 1 -0.24 14.73 25.03
CA ASN A 1 0.47 13.45 24.81
C ASN A 1 1.16 13.43 23.45
N ILE A 2 2.18 14.27 23.26
CA ILE A 2 3.04 14.32 22.06
C ILE A 2 4.38 14.95 22.46
N GLY A 3 5.47 14.65 21.74
CA GLY A 3 6.78 15.29 21.93
C GLY A 3 7.59 14.80 23.14
N LYS A 4 7.11 13.76 23.84
CA LYS A 4 7.82 13.15 25.00
C LYS A 4 8.01 11.65 24.79
N PRO A 5 9.06 11.03 25.36
CA PRO A 5 9.21 9.57 25.36
C PRO A 5 7.94 8.87 25.86
N GLY A 6 7.48 7.85 25.14
CA GLY A 6 6.26 7.10 25.45
C GLY A 6 4.94 7.79 25.10
N ALA A 7 4.94 9.08 24.75
CA ALA A 7 3.74 9.85 24.44
C ALA A 7 3.73 10.31 22.98
N THR A 8 3.20 9.48 22.08
CA THR A 8 3.06 9.81 20.66
C THR A 8 1.82 9.16 20.04
N PRO A 9 1.09 9.85 19.15
CA PRO A 9 0.16 9.17 18.26
C PRO A 9 0.97 8.33 17.25
N PHE A 10 0.75 7.02 17.22
CA PHE A 10 1.53 6.10 16.37
C PHE A 10 0.62 5.27 15.47
N SER A 11 0.58 5.62 14.18
CA SER A 11 -0.11 4.81 13.17
C SER A 11 0.74 3.57 12.84
N LEU A 12 0.20 2.39 13.13
CA LEU A 12 0.81 1.13 12.71
C LEU A 12 0.59 0.93 11.20
N THR A 13 1.66 0.96 10.43
CA THR A 13 1.61 0.71 8.99
C THR A 13 1.74 -0.79 8.74
N GLY A 14 0.77 -1.37 8.03
CA GLY A 14 0.68 -2.82 7.88
C GLY A 14 1.74 -3.42 6.95
N GLN A 15 1.97 -2.81 5.78
CA GLN A 15 2.92 -3.32 4.78
C GLN A 15 4.36 -2.91 5.10
N PRO A 16 5.35 -3.77 4.77
CA PRO A 16 6.74 -3.56 5.18
C PRO A 16 7.39 -2.32 4.56
N ASN A 17 6.92 -1.86 3.39
CA ASN A 17 7.46 -0.69 2.70
C ASN A 17 6.40 0.35 2.27
N ALA A 18 5.19 0.32 2.84
CA ALA A 18 4.19 1.34 2.49
C ALA A 18 4.61 2.75 2.92
N CYS A 19 5.41 2.89 3.98
CA CYS A 19 6.03 4.16 4.32
C CYS A 19 7.08 4.53 3.26
N GLY A 20 8.22 3.83 3.25
CA GLY A 20 9.37 4.25 2.45
C GLY A 20 9.16 4.20 0.94
N GLY A 21 8.49 3.17 0.43
CA GLY A 21 8.39 2.91 -1.01
C GLY A 21 7.14 3.45 -1.71
N VAL A 22 6.16 3.98 -0.97
CA VAL A 22 4.93 4.55 -1.55
C VAL A 22 4.62 5.92 -0.99
N ARG A 23 4.50 6.06 0.33
CA ARG A 23 4.13 7.34 0.95
C ARG A 23 5.28 8.34 0.87
N ASP A 24 6.47 7.93 1.25
CA ASP A 24 7.64 8.81 1.33
C ASP A 24 8.15 9.13 -0.09
N THR A 25 8.22 8.14 -0.98
CA THR A 25 8.57 8.34 -2.41
C THR A 25 7.49 8.99 -3.26
N GLY A 26 6.29 9.20 -2.73
CA GLY A 26 5.22 9.85 -3.49
C GLY A 26 4.65 9.00 -4.62
N SER A 27 4.62 7.67 -4.49
CA SER A 27 4.13 6.74 -5.52
C SER A 27 2.60 6.58 -5.51
N LEU A 28 1.85 7.66 -5.24
CA LEU A 28 0.38 7.72 -5.29
C LEU A 28 -0.04 8.83 -6.26
N CYS A 29 -1.25 8.71 -6.83
CA CYS A 29 -1.70 9.55 -7.94
C CYS A 29 -1.72 11.07 -7.72
N HIS A 30 -1.67 11.54 -6.47
CA HIS A 30 -1.84 12.95 -6.09
C HIS A 30 -0.59 13.58 -5.45
N ILE A 31 0.48 12.79 -5.24
CA ILE A 31 1.70 13.24 -4.58
C ILE A 31 2.94 13.04 -5.44
N LEU A 32 4.00 13.72 -5.06
CA LEU A 32 5.34 13.66 -5.64
C LEU A 32 6.33 13.34 -4.51
N PRO A 33 7.57 12.92 -4.83
CA PRO A 33 8.51 12.45 -3.81
C PRO A 33 8.75 13.43 -2.65
N TYR A 34 8.79 12.86 -1.45
CA TYR A 34 9.26 13.46 -0.20
C TYR A 34 8.46 14.69 0.26
N GLY A 35 7.14 14.51 0.34
CA GLY A 35 6.20 15.50 0.89
C GLY A 35 5.67 16.50 -0.13
N ARG A 36 5.98 16.30 -1.41
CA ARG A 36 5.50 17.13 -2.51
C ARG A 36 4.11 16.65 -2.98
N VAL A 37 3.36 17.55 -3.61
CA VAL A 37 2.00 17.29 -4.09
C VAL A 37 1.85 17.69 -5.54
N VAL A 38 1.13 16.89 -6.32
CA VAL A 38 0.94 17.10 -7.77
C VAL A 38 0.29 18.44 -8.05
N GLY A 39 -0.67 18.89 -7.22
CA GLY A 39 -1.39 20.15 -7.43
C GLY A 39 -0.55 21.43 -7.29
N ASN A 40 0.64 21.37 -6.66
CA ASN A 40 1.49 22.54 -6.43
C ASN A 40 2.50 22.72 -7.60
N ALA A 41 2.52 23.90 -8.21
CA ALA A 41 3.37 24.19 -9.36
C ALA A 41 4.88 24.17 -9.05
N ASP A 42 5.29 24.70 -7.90
CA ASP A 42 6.69 24.69 -7.46
C ASP A 42 7.17 23.27 -7.20
N HIS A 43 6.32 22.43 -6.60
CA HIS A 43 6.61 21.02 -6.39
C HIS A 43 6.85 20.28 -7.71
N ARG A 44 6.02 20.54 -8.74
CA ARG A 44 6.23 19.97 -10.08
C ARG A 44 7.53 20.47 -10.70
N ALA A 45 7.79 21.79 -10.65
CA ALA A 45 9.01 22.38 -11.21
C ALA A 45 10.30 21.84 -10.55
N GLN A 46 10.27 21.62 -9.22
CA GLN A 46 11.39 21.00 -8.49
C GLN A 46 11.68 19.59 -9.00
N MET A 47 10.65 18.76 -9.18
CA MET A 47 10.81 17.40 -9.66
C MET A 47 11.20 17.34 -11.14
N GLU A 48 10.62 18.20 -11.99
CA GLU A 48 11.00 18.32 -13.39
C GLU A 48 12.48 18.70 -13.53
N LYS A 49 12.95 19.65 -12.75
CA LYS A 49 14.37 20.03 -12.70
C LYS A 49 15.24 18.85 -12.26
N LEU A 50 14.87 18.15 -11.18
CA LEU A 50 15.65 17.01 -10.68
C LEU A 50 15.76 15.89 -11.73
N TRP A 51 14.66 15.57 -12.41
CA TRP A 51 14.62 14.51 -13.41
C TRP A 51 15.07 14.94 -14.81
N GLY A 52 15.42 16.22 -15.01
CA GLY A 52 15.77 16.77 -16.32
C GLY A 52 14.60 16.75 -17.32
N ALA A 53 13.36 16.74 -16.81
CA ALA A 53 12.16 16.79 -17.63
C ALA A 53 11.89 18.23 -18.11
N LYS A 54 11.21 18.37 -19.26
CA LYS A 54 10.80 19.68 -19.75
C LYS A 54 9.75 20.29 -18.81
N PRO A 55 9.76 21.62 -18.58
CA PRO A 55 8.70 22.27 -17.81
C PRO A 55 7.29 21.90 -18.31
N GLY A 56 6.40 21.52 -17.41
CA GLY A 56 5.02 21.12 -17.72
C GLY A 56 4.85 19.66 -18.20
N THR A 57 5.89 18.84 -18.07
CA THR A 57 5.82 17.39 -18.29
C THR A 57 4.92 16.74 -17.23
N ILE A 58 5.09 17.11 -15.96
CA ILE A 58 4.26 16.63 -14.87
C ILE A 58 2.94 17.42 -14.90
N LYS A 59 1.82 16.72 -15.08
CA LYS A 59 0.49 17.34 -15.13
C LYS A 59 0.07 17.85 -13.76
N SER A 60 -0.73 18.90 -13.73
CA SER A 60 -1.27 19.50 -12.49
C SER A 60 -2.39 18.69 -11.87
N ASP A 61 -3.10 17.90 -12.68
CA ASP A 61 -4.23 17.10 -12.26
C ASP A 61 -3.75 15.76 -11.68
N PRO A 62 -4.19 15.40 -10.46
CA PRO A 62 -3.95 14.06 -9.93
C PRO A 62 -4.47 12.97 -10.87
N GLY A 63 -3.72 11.88 -10.95
CA GLY A 63 -4.20 10.67 -11.62
C GLY A 63 -5.37 10.02 -10.87
N LEU A 64 -5.90 8.94 -11.43
CA LEU A 64 -6.97 8.17 -10.79
C LEU A 64 -6.44 7.47 -9.53
N ASN A 65 -7.23 7.51 -8.45
CA ASN A 65 -6.99 6.66 -7.28
C ASN A 65 -7.30 5.20 -7.64
N THR A 66 -6.83 4.24 -6.83
CA THR A 66 -6.89 2.81 -7.17
C THR A 66 -8.30 2.31 -7.50
N VAL A 67 -9.35 2.71 -6.76
CA VAL A 67 -10.72 2.25 -7.05
C VAL A 67 -11.18 2.81 -8.40
N GLU A 68 -11.00 4.12 -8.63
CA GLU A 68 -11.37 4.76 -9.89
C GLU A 68 -10.53 4.26 -11.07
N MET A 69 -9.29 3.87 -10.83
CA MET A 69 -8.40 3.29 -11.84
C MET A 69 -8.96 1.97 -12.37
N PHE A 70 -9.45 1.07 -11.50
CA PHE A 70 -10.09 -0.17 -11.96
C PHE A 70 -11.47 0.06 -12.58
N LYS A 71 -12.22 1.08 -12.13
CA LYS A 71 -13.47 1.47 -12.79
C LYS A 71 -13.21 2.01 -14.20
N ALA A 72 -12.22 2.88 -14.37
CA ALA A 72 -11.79 3.41 -15.66
C ALA A 72 -11.27 2.31 -16.59
N LEU A 73 -10.57 1.31 -16.04
CA LEU A 73 -10.18 0.10 -16.76
C LEU A 73 -11.40 -0.66 -17.32
N GLY A 74 -12.47 -0.79 -16.52
CA GLY A 74 -13.73 -1.42 -16.95
C GLY A 74 -14.58 -0.58 -17.92
N ARG A 75 -14.35 0.73 -17.97
CA ARG A 75 -14.95 1.66 -18.95
C ARG A 75 -14.10 1.88 -20.20
N ASP A 76 -13.01 1.11 -20.35
CA ASP A 76 -12.07 1.19 -21.47
C ASP A 76 -11.38 2.57 -21.61
N GLU A 77 -11.31 3.36 -20.53
CA GLU A 77 -10.58 4.63 -20.49
C GLU A 77 -9.07 4.42 -20.30
N ILE A 78 -8.69 3.28 -19.70
CA ILE A 78 -7.31 2.82 -19.57
C ILE A 78 -7.12 1.62 -20.50
N GLN A 79 -6.15 1.71 -21.41
CA GLN A 79 -5.89 0.67 -22.43
C GLN A 79 -4.72 -0.27 -22.07
N ALA A 80 -3.93 0.07 -21.06
CA ALA A 80 -2.86 -0.77 -20.56
C ALA A 80 -2.62 -0.54 -19.07
N MET A 81 -2.31 -1.60 -18.32
CA MET A 81 -2.00 -1.53 -16.90
C MET A 81 -0.81 -2.42 -16.56
N LEU A 82 0.17 -1.86 -15.84
CA LEU A 82 1.26 -2.61 -15.22
C LEU A 82 0.95 -2.81 -13.74
N ILE A 83 0.86 -4.06 -13.30
CA ILE A 83 0.62 -4.43 -11.91
C ILE A 83 1.91 -5.07 -11.38
N LEU A 84 2.47 -4.51 -10.31
CA LEU A 84 3.76 -4.94 -9.75
C LEU A 84 3.60 -5.31 -8.28
N CYS A 85 3.96 -6.55 -7.93
CA CYS A 85 4.00 -7.06 -6.55
C CYS A 85 2.71 -6.83 -5.74
N THR A 86 1.54 -7.02 -6.38
CA THR A 86 0.23 -6.93 -5.73
C THR A 86 -0.78 -7.82 -6.44
N ASN A 87 -1.81 -8.25 -5.71
CA ASN A 87 -2.81 -9.21 -6.20
C ASN A 87 -4.25 -8.63 -6.17
N PRO A 88 -4.55 -7.56 -6.94
CA PRO A 88 -5.87 -6.91 -6.97
C PRO A 88 -7.01 -7.83 -7.39
N GLY A 89 -6.72 -8.87 -8.19
CA GLY A 89 -7.66 -9.94 -8.54
C GLY A 89 -8.16 -10.78 -7.36
N GLN A 90 -7.65 -10.53 -6.14
CA GLN A 90 -8.15 -11.06 -4.87
C GLN A 90 -8.33 -9.98 -3.78
N SER A 91 -7.48 -8.94 -3.76
CA SER A 91 -7.40 -7.99 -2.64
C SER A 91 -8.24 -6.72 -2.80
N MET A 92 -8.70 -6.38 -4.01
CA MET A 92 -9.56 -5.21 -4.22
C MET A 92 -11.01 -5.49 -3.78
N PRO A 93 -11.76 -4.47 -3.33
CA PRO A 93 -13.18 -4.64 -2.98
C PRO A 93 -14.03 -4.78 -4.24
N ASN A 94 -15.29 -5.22 -4.08
CA ASN A 94 -16.25 -5.41 -5.17
C ASN A 94 -15.62 -6.17 -6.35
N LEU A 95 -15.12 -7.35 -6.03
CA LEU A 95 -14.13 -8.05 -6.85
C LEU A 95 -14.65 -8.44 -8.25
N HIS A 96 -15.96 -8.59 -8.42
CA HIS A 96 -16.58 -8.81 -9.73
C HIS A 96 -16.19 -7.71 -10.73
N GLY A 97 -16.35 -6.44 -10.35
CA GLY A 97 -16.02 -5.32 -11.25
C GLY A 97 -14.54 -5.26 -11.62
N VAL A 98 -13.66 -5.56 -10.65
CA VAL A 98 -12.20 -5.57 -10.86
C VAL A 98 -11.77 -6.69 -11.78
N ARG A 99 -12.25 -7.92 -11.53
CA ARG A 99 -11.89 -9.09 -12.34
C ARG A 99 -12.46 -8.97 -13.76
N ASP A 100 -13.70 -8.48 -13.91
CA ASP A 100 -14.28 -8.20 -15.22
C ASP A 100 -13.48 -7.13 -15.97
N ALA A 101 -13.12 -6.04 -15.31
CA ALA A 101 -12.34 -4.96 -15.92
C ALA A 101 -11.00 -5.46 -16.49
N MET A 102 -10.33 -6.37 -15.78
CA MET A 102 -9.03 -6.94 -16.18
C MET A 102 -9.16 -8.05 -17.23
N GLY A 103 -10.06 -9.02 -17.02
CA GLY A 103 -10.01 -10.30 -17.72
C GLY A 103 -11.13 -10.55 -18.73
N LYS A 104 -12.25 -9.82 -18.65
CA LYS A 104 -13.43 -10.13 -19.47
C LYS A 104 -13.15 -9.88 -20.95
N PRO A 105 -13.36 -10.90 -21.83
CA PRO A 105 -13.22 -10.73 -23.28
C PRO A 105 -14.17 -9.64 -23.79
N ARG A 106 -13.60 -8.60 -24.42
CA ARG A 106 -14.31 -7.50 -25.08
C ARG A 106 -13.40 -6.85 -26.13
N PRO A 107 -13.94 -6.14 -27.14
CA PRO A 107 -13.14 -5.59 -28.24
C PRO A 107 -11.98 -4.69 -27.79
N ASN A 108 -12.19 -3.87 -26.76
CA ASN A 108 -11.20 -2.95 -26.21
C ASN A 108 -10.65 -3.43 -24.87
N LYS A 109 -10.47 -4.76 -24.70
CA LYS A 109 -9.87 -5.31 -23.47
C LYS A 109 -8.48 -4.67 -23.27
N PRO A 110 -8.21 -4.07 -22.10
CA PRO A 110 -6.92 -3.47 -21.80
C PRO A 110 -5.82 -4.52 -21.72
N PHE A 111 -4.61 -4.15 -22.13
CA PHE A 111 -3.43 -4.99 -21.98
C PHE A 111 -2.96 -5.00 -20.52
N ILE A 112 -3.02 -6.15 -19.86
CA ILE A 112 -2.62 -6.33 -18.47
C ILE A 112 -1.26 -7.02 -18.40
N CYS A 113 -0.26 -6.30 -17.92
CA CYS A 113 1.06 -6.84 -17.60
C CYS A 113 1.22 -6.98 -16.09
N VAL A 114 1.66 -8.15 -15.63
CA VAL A 114 1.90 -8.42 -14.20
C VAL A 114 3.37 -8.79 -13.98
N ILE A 115 4.02 -8.09 -13.05
CA ILE A 115 5.35 -8.44 -12.51
C ILE A 115 5.12 -9.04 -11.13
N ASP A 116 5.29 -10.35 -11.00
CA ASP A 116 5.09 -11.07 -9.74
C ASP A 116 6.05 -12.26 -9.62
N ALA A 117 6.30 -12.70 -8.39
CA ALA A 117 7.12 -13.86 -8.08
C ALA A 117 6.31 -15.16 -8.00
N TYR A 118 4.98 -15.06 -7.83
CA TYR A 118 4.09 -16.21 -7.68
C TYR A 118 2.92 -16.15 -8.67
N PRO A 119 2.36 -17.30 -9.08
CA PRO A 119 1.02 -17.34 -9.64
C PRO A 119 -0.01 -16.83 -8.62
N THR A 120 -0.89 -15.94 -9.06
CA THR A 120 -1.91 -15.28 -8.24
C THR A 120 -3.25 -15.17 -8.99
N ARG A 121 -4.32 -14.81 -8.28
CA ARG A 121 -5.62 -14.44 -8.88
C ARG A 121 -5.54 -13.25 -9.84
N THR A 122 -4.43 -12.50 -9.82
CA THR A 122 -4.14 -11.41 -10.76
C THR A 122 -3.39 -11.91 -11.98
N THR A 123 -2.41 -12.80 -11.82
CA THR A 123 -1.69 -13.37 -12.98
C THR A 123 -2.61 -14.22 -13.86
N GLU A 124 -3.65 -14.83 -13.28
CA GLU A 124 -4.72 -15.53 -14.02
C GLU A 124 -5.43 -14.63 -15.05
N LEU A 125 -5.44 -13.32 -14.83
CA LEU A 125 -6.14 -12.33 -15.66
C LEU A 125 -5.20 -11.57 -16.60
N ALA A 126 -3.89 -11.83 -16.51
CA ALA A 126 -2.85 -11.08 -17.22
C ALA A 126 -2.72 -11.53 -18.68
N ASP A 127 -2.38 -10.60 -19.56
CA ASP A 127 -1.96 -10.89 -20.94
C ASP A 127 -0.46 -11.20 -21.01
N LEU A 128 0.33 -10.63 -20.07
CA LEU A 128 1.75 -10.88 -19.93
C LEU A 128 2.13 -11.01 -18.45
N VAL A 129 2.89 -12.05 -18.10
CA VAL A 129 3.49 -12.21 -16.77
C VAL A 129 5.01 -12.19 -16.92
N LEU A 130 5.67 -11.31 -16.16
CA LEU A 130 7.12 -11.20 -16.11
C LEU A 130 7.62 -11.71 -14.74
N PRO A 131 8.57 -12.67 -14.71
CA PRO A 131 9.01 -13.29 -13.46
C PRO A 131 9.89 -12.34 -12.64
N ALA A 132 9.45 -12.03 -11.42
CA ALA A 132 10.18 -11.16 -10.50
C ALA A 132 11.08 -11.94 -9.53
N ALA A 133 12.28 -11.42 -9.25
CA ALA A 133 13.12 -11.90 -8.16
C ALA A 133 12.46 -11.57 -6.81
N MET A 134 12.46 -12.52 -5.87
CA MET A 134 11.75 -12.40 -4.60
C MET A 134 12.66 -12.00 -3.45
N TRP A 135 12.22 -11.04 -2.63
CA TRP A 135 12.84 -10.65 -1.34
C TRP A 135 14.38 -10.65 -1.34
N SER A 136 15.01 -11.71 -0.84
CA SER A 136 16.46 -11.83 -0.65
C SER A 136 17.24 -12.15 -1.93
N GLU A 137 16.55 -12.29 -3.06
CA GLU A 137 17.11 -12.48 -4.39
C GLU A 137 17.46 -11.15 -5.08
N LYS A 138 17.11 -10.02 -4.46
CA LYS A 138 17.39 -8.67 -4.95
C LYS A 138 17.76 -7.73 -3.81
N ALA A 139 18.57 -6.72 -4.12
CA ALA A 139 18.90 -5.67 -3.17
C ALA A 139 17.80 -4.60 -3.12
N GLY A 140 17.64 -3.94 -1.97
CA GLY A 140 16.66 -2.86 -1.83
C GLY A 140 16.71 -2.17 -0.48
N VAL A 141 15.79 -1.23 -0.25
CA VAL A 141 15.59 -0.58 1.04
C VAL A 141 14.12 -0.69 1.43
N TYR A 142 13.87 -1.07 2.68
CA TYR A 142 12.55 -1.10 3.29
C TYR A 142 12.40 0.06 4.28
N GLY A 143 11.35 0.86 4.12
CA GLY A 143 10.96 1.91 5.04
C GLY A 143 9.75 1.53 5.88
N MET A 144 9.99 1.33 7.18
CA MET A 144 9.04 0.75 8.13
C MET A 144 8.21 1.81 8.88
N SER A 145 7.25 1.37 9.70
CA SER A 145 6.33 2.23 10.48
C SER A 145 7.02 3.32 11.30
N GLU A 146 8.22 3.06 11.85
CA GLU A 146 8.94 4.02 12.68
C GLU A 146 9.90 4.95 11.91
N ARG A 147 9.70 5.12 10.58
CA ARG A 147 10.57 5.90 9.66
C ARG A 147 11.96 5.30 9.46
N ARG A 148 12.19 4.06 9.89
CA ARG A 148 13.46 3.37 9.70
C ARG A 148 13.59 2.89 8.26
N TYR A 149 14.61 3.38 7.56
CA TYR A 149 15.07 2.85 6.28
C TYR A 149 16.17 1.83 6.54
N GLN A 150 15.95 0.60 6.05
CA GLN A 150 16.85 -0.52 6.27
C GLN A 150 17.23 -1.17 4.94
N TYR A 151 18.52 -1.36 4.73
CA TYR A 151 19.04 -2.06 3.56
C TYR A 151 18.76 -3.56 3.66
N GLN A 152 18.37 -4.13 2.53
CA GLN A 152 18.27 -5.56 2.29
C GLN A 152 19.30 -5.92 1.21
N PRO A 153 20.34 -6.73 1.52
CA PRO A 153 21.26 -7.23 0.51
C PRO A 153 20.66 -8.38 -0.31
N VAL A 154 21.28 -8.66 -1.45
CA VAL A 154 21.13 -9.95 -2.13
C VAL A 154 21.80 -11.02 -1.29
N LEU A 155 21.09 -12.08 -0.95
CA LEU A 155 21.59 -13.24 -0.21
C LEU A 155 21.60 -14.52 -1.05
N LYS A 156 20.78 -14.58 -2.11
CA LYS A 156 20.69 -15.72 -3.03
C LYS A 156 20.49 -15.23 -4.46
N PRO A 157 20.92 -15.99 -5.48
CA PRO A 157 20.56 -15.67 -6.86
C PRO A 157 19.06 -15.90 -7.10
N ALA A 158 18.46 -15.09 -7.97
CA ALA A 158 17.10 -15.30 -8.44
C ALA A 158 17.01 -16.60 -9.27
N PRO A 159 15.95 -17.41 -9.12
CA PRO A 159 15.82 -18.67 -9.84
C PRO A 159 15.37 -18.47 -11.29
N GLY A 160 15.81 -19.38 -12.17
CA GLY A 160 15.36 -19.43 -13.56
C GLY A 160 15.63 -18.14 -14.33
N GLN A 161 14.57 -17.51 -14.84
CA GLN A 161 14.63 -16.24 -15.58
C GLN A 161 14.15 -15.04 -14.75
N ALA A 162 13.95 -15.23 -13.44
CA ALA A 162 13.47 -14.16 -12.56
C ALA A 162 14.51 -13.03 -12.46
N ARG A 163 14.03 -11.78 -12.49
CA ARG A 163 14.88 -10.58 -12.45
C ARG A 163 14.39 -9.60 -11.37
N PRO A 164 15.28 -8.81 -10.75
CA PRO A 164 14.86 -7.69 -9.91
C PRO A 164 13.88 -6.77 -10.67
N ASP A 165 12.78 -6.35 -10.04
CA ASP A 165 11.72 -5.60 -10.74
C ASP A 165 12.26 -4.28 -11.31
N LEU A 166 13.20 -3.64 -10.61
CA LEU A 166 13.84 -2.42 -11.09
C LEU A 166 14.62 -2.64 -12.40
N ASP A 167 15.28 -3.80 -12.56
CA ASP A 167 15.97 -4.12 -13.81
C ASP A 167 14.98 -4.35 -14.95
N ILE A 168 13.83 -4.97 -14.66
CA ILE A 168 12.73 -5.11 -15.62
C ILE A 168 12.20 -3.72 -16.02
N LEU A 169 12.00 -2.83 -15.05
CA LEU A 169 11.53 -1.46 -15.29
C LEU A 169 12.55 -0.64 -16.08
N PHE A 170 13.84 -0.80 -15.81
CA PHE A 170 14.89 -0.14 -16.59
C PHE A 170 14.94 -0.62 -18.04
N ASP A 171 14.84 -1.93 -18.28
CA ASP A 171 14.79 -2.42 -19.66
C ASP A 171 13.55 -1.95 -20.41
N PHE A 172 12.40 -1.89 -19.72
CA PHE A 172 11.19 -1.30 -20.29
C PHE A 172 11.39 0.18 -20.62
N ALA A 173 11.94 0.97 -19.70
CA ALA A 173 12.17 2.39 -19.90
C ALA A 173 13.22 2.68 -20.99
N ARG A 174 14.29 1.89 -21.10
CA ARG A 174 15.28 2.00 -22.19
C ARG A 174 14.64 1.75 -23.56
N ARG A 175 13.75 0.75 -23.67
CA ARG A 175 12.99 0.52 -24.91
C ARG A 175 12.05 1.68 -25.25
N LEU A 176 11.53 2.40 -24.24
CA LEU A 176 10.77 3.63 -24.44
C LEU A 176 11.66 4.80 -24.89
N GLU A 177 12.91 4.89 -24.39
CA GLU A 177 13.91 5.86 -24.88
C GLU A 177 14.26 5.61 -26.35
N ASP A 178 14.50 4.36 -26.73
CA ASP A 178 14.82 3.98 -28.12
C ASP A 178 13.68 4.33 -29.08
N ARG A 179 12.44 4.29 -28.59
CA ARG A 179 11.23 4.69 -29.31
C ARG A 179 10.92 6.19 -29.23
N GLY A 180 11.71 6.96 -28.48
CA GLY A 180 11.50 8.40 -28.29
C GLY A 180 10.27 8.77 -27.47
N VAL A 181 9.71 7.83 -26.69
CA VAL A 181 8.54 8.07 -25.82
C VAL A 181 8.93 8.84 -24.56
N VAL A 182 10.10 8.53 -24.00
CA VAL A 182 10.70 9.27 -22.89
C VAL A 182 12.05 9.87 -23.30
N PRO A 183 12.55 10.92 -22.62
CA PRO A 183 13.83 11.53 -22.98
C PRO A 183 14.99 10.54 -22.91
N ARG A 184 15.94 10.64 -23.85
CA ARG A 184 17.20 9.88 -23.78
C ARG A 184 17.91 10.15 -22.46
N GLY A 185 18.44 9.10 -21.84
CA GLY A 185 19.13 9.22 -20.55
C GLY A 185 18.20 9.12 -19.34
N TYR A 186 16.89 8.97 -19.50
CA TYR A 186 15.95 8.88 -18.37
C TYR A 186 16.24 7.68 -17.46
N ALA A 187 16.33 6.50 -18.06
CA ALA A 187 16.71 5.24 -17.43
C ALA A 187 18.13 4.80 -17.81
N SER A 188 18.59 5.07 -19.03
CA SER A 188 19.93 4.67 -19.49
C SER A 188 21.09 5.33 -18.72
N LYS A 189 20.84 6.43 -17.99
CA LYS A 189 21.82 7.03 -17.06
C LYS A 189 22.15 6.13 -15.86
N PHE A 190 21.26 5.21 -15.51
CA PHE A 190 21.46 4.29 -14.41
C PHE A 190 22.12 3.00 -14.91
N THR A 191 23.32 2.76 -14.41
CA THR A 191 24.11 1.53 -14.63
C THR A 191 24.10 0.62 -13.39
N HIS A 192 23.72 1.14 -12.22
CA HIS A 192 23.64 0.38 -10.97
C HIS A 192 22.47 0.86 -10.09
N VAL A 193 21.84 -0.06 -9.35
CA VAL A 193 20.68 0.24 -8.47
C VAL A 193 20.98 1.29 -7.39
N ASP A 194 22.23 1.36 -6.93
CA ASP A 194 22.64 2.34 -5.92
C ASP A 194 22.53 3.78 -6.40
N GLN A 195 22.66 4.03 -7.71
CA GLN A 195 22.48 5.37 -8.27
C GLN A 195 21.03 5.85 -8.17
N VAL A 196 20.05 4.94 -8.17
CA VAL A 196 18.64 5.29 -7.89
C VAL A 196 18.49 5.74 -6.45
N TRP A 197 19.14 5.06 -5.51
CA TRP A 197 19.13 5.46 -4.11
C TRP A 197 19.77 6.83 -3.92
N ASP A 198 20.86 7.13 -4.63
CA ASP A 198 21.48 8.45 -4.59
C ASP A 198 20.57 9.55 -5.18
N GLU A 199 19.87 9.30 -6.28
CA GLU A 199 18.86 10.25 -6.79
C GLU A 199 17.69 10.44 -5.80
N MET A 200 17.23 9.35 -5.16
CA MET A 200 16.20 9.41 -4.11
C MET A 200 16.66 10.26 -2.92
N ARG A 201 17.92 10.10 -2.48
CA ARG A 201 18.53 10.95 -1.44
C ARG A 201 18.48 12.42 -1.85
N LEU A 202 18.91 12.74 -3.08
CA LEU A 202 18.87 14.11 -3.62
C LEU A 202 17.46 14.69 -3.64
N ALA A 203 16.44 13.90 -4.01
CA ALA A 203 15.04 14.33 -3.98
C ALA A 203 14.53 14.67 -2.57
N SER A 204 15.14 14.07 -1.54
CA SER A 204 14.78 14.30 -0.13
C SER A 204 15.46 15.53 0.49
N LYS A 205 16.57 15.98 -0.11
CA LYS A 205 17.38 17.08 0.41
C LYS A 205 16.54 18.34 0.61
N ASP A 206 16.76 19.02 1.72
CA ASP A 206 16.08 20.27 2.09
C ASP A 206 14.55 20.13 2.26
N THR A 207 14.06 18.89 2.45
CA THR A 207 12.67 18.59 2.79
C THR A 207 12.56 18.09 4.24
N PRO A 208 11.36 18.06 4.84
CA PRO A 208 11.16 17.40 6.13
C PRO A 208 11.46 15.89 6.17
N TYR A 209 11.75 15.28 5.01
CA TYR A 209 12.13 13.87 4.89
C TYR A 209 13.65 13.67 4.83
N ASP A 210 14.45 14.75 4.73
CA ASP A 210 15.86 14.70 4.34
C ASP A 210 16.63 13.52 4.94
N PHE A 211 17.08 12.63 4.07
CA PHE A 211 17.89 11.46 4.41
C PHE A 211 19.19 11.43 3.61
N MET A 212 19.73 12.60 3.24
CA MET A 212 21.01 12.72 2.53
C MET A 212 22.16 11.98 3.22
N GLY A 213 22.14 11.87 4.56
CA GLY A 213 23.11 11.15 5.36
C GLY A 213 23.03 9.63 5.29
N MET A 214 22.01 9.06 4.65
CA MET A 214 21.83 7.61 4.51
C MET A 214 22.50 7.09 3.22
N THR A 215 23.82 7.24 3.09
CA THR A 215 24.58 6.62 1.98
C THR A 215 24.37 5.11 1.94
N ARG A 216 24.56 4.50 0.75
CA ARG A 216 24.44 3.04 0.63
C ARG A 216 25.43 2.33 1.56
N ASP A 217 26.67 2.80 1.62
CA ASP A 217 27.72 2.19 2.45
C ASP A 217 27.37 2.26 3.93
N ARG A 218 26.79 3.39 4.37
CA ARG A 218 26.29 3.52 5.73
C ARG A 218 25.12 2.59 6.01
N LEU A 219 24.15 2.49 5.11
CA LEU A 219 23.02 1.55 5.28
C LEU A 219 23.41 0.07 5.24
N LYS A 220 24.55 -0.28 4.62
CA LYS A 220 25.09 -1.66 4.61
C LYS A 220 25.64 -2.08 5.98
N VAL A 221 26.15 -1.14 6.77
CA VAL A 221 26.73 -1.41 8.10
C VAL A 221 25.77 -1.12 9.24
N GLU A 222 24.89 -0.13 9.07
CA GLU A 222 23.89 0.24 10.07
C GLU A 222 22.69 -0.69 10.05
N ARG A 223 22.09 -0.93 11.22
CA ARG A 223 20.82 -1.68 11.34
C ARG A 223 19.61 -0.77 11.04
N GLY A 224 19.68 -0.08 9.91
CA GLY A 224 18.72 0.92 9.46
C GLY A 224 18.75 2.22 10.27
N LEU A 225 18.39 3.31 9.61
CA LEU A 225 18.41 4.67 10.15
C LEU A 225 17.03 5.32 10.05
N ARG A 226 16.68 6.20 10.98
CA ARG A 226 15.39 6.91 10.99
C ARG A 226 15.54 8.31 10.42
N TRP A 227 14.80 8.63 9.36
CA TRP A 227 14.80 9.96 8.77
C TRP A 227 13.97 10.93 9.62
N PRO A 228 14.28 12.23 9.77
CA PRO A 228 15.37 12.95 9.11
C PRO A 228 16.77 12.49 9.53
N CYS A 229 17.69 12.44 8.57
CA CYS A 229 19.10 12.09 8.71
C CYS A 229 19.88 12.86 7.62
N PRO A 230 20.06 14.18 7.77
CA PRO A 230 20.53 15.06 6.69
C PRO A 230 22.02 14.90 6.35
N THR A 231 22.83 14.38 7.28
CA THR A 231 24.30 14.26 7.11
C THR A 231 24.80 12.88 7.55
N GLU A 232 25.96 12.46 7.06
CA GLU A 232 26.50 11.12 7.32
C GLU A 232 26.90 10.90 8.80
N ASP A 233 27.16 11.96 9.53
CA ASP A 233 27.40 11.97 10.97
C ASP A 233 26.10 12.05 11.81
N SER A 234 24.96 12.40 11.19
CA SER A 234 23.67 12.48 11.89
C SER A 234 23.22 11.10 12.36
N PRO A 235 22.90 10.87 13.64
CA PRO A 235 22.45 9.57 14.15
C PRO A 235 21.03 9.17 13.68
N GLY A 236 20.37 10.02 12.89
CA GLY A 236 18.95 9.92 12.57
C GLY A 236 18.05 10.45 13.68
N THR A 237 16.75 10.52 13.42
CA THR A 237 15.80 11.26 14.27
C THR A 237 14.79 10.34 14.96
N ALA A 238 14.87 10.25 16.29
CA ALA A 238 13.91 9.49 17.09
C ALA A 238 12.57 10.23 17.26
N ARG A 239 12.60 11.50 17.69
CA ARG A 239 11.39 12.32 17.92
C ARG A 239 11.37 13.51 16.97
N ARG A 240 10.38 13.54 16.07
CA ARG A 240 10.14 14.69 15.17
C ARG A 240 9.43 15.82 15.91
N PHE A 241 9.57 17.02 15.37
CA PHE A 241 8.98 18.27 15.86
C PHE A 241 9.54 18.78 17.20
N VAL A 242 10.56 18.13 17.77
CA VAL A 242 11.15 18.49 19.08
C VAL A 242 12.50 19.16 18.86
N LYS A 243 12.67 20.39 19.34
CA LYS A 243 13.92 21.14 19.24
C LYS A 243 15.05 20.42 19.97
N GLY A 244 16.22 20.30 19.34
CA GLY A 244 17.38 19.57 19.86
C GLY A 244 17.35 18.06 19.59
N GLU A 245 16.30 17.55 18.94
CA GLU A 245 16.21 16.14 18.52
C GLU A 245 15.82 15.98 17.04
N ASP A 246 14.99 16.88 16.52
CA ASP A 246 14.65 16.96 15.10
C ASP A 246 15.56 17.98 14.40
N PRO A 247 16.53 17.55 13.57
CA PRO A 247 17.51 18.44 12.94
C PRO A 247 16.87 19.42 11.95
N ILE A 248 15.62 19.16 11.52
CA ILE A 248 14.83 20.07 10.68
C ILE A 248 14.53 21.40 11.40
N LEU A 249 14.55 21.42 12.74
CA LEU A 249 14.39 22.64 13.54
C LEU A 249 15.73 23.36 13.80
N ASP A 250 16.85 22.76 13.40
CA ASP A 250 18.19 23.30 13.62
C ASP A 250 18.79 23.89 12.35
N THR A 251 18.48 23.31 11.19
CA THR A 251 18.99 23.74 9.87
C THR A 251 17.91 23.67 8.79
N GLY A 252 18.16 24.36 7.67
CA GLY A 252 17.26 24.35 6.51
C GLY A 252 16.04 25.28 6.65
N PRO A 253 15.03 25.14 5.76
CA PRO A 253 13.93 26.09 5.62
C PRO A 253 12.98 26.14 6.84
N TYR A 254 13.08 25.18 7.76
CA TYR A 254 12.23 25.09 8.95
C TYR A 254 12.97 25.36 10.27
N ALA A 255 14.24 25.78 10.17
CA ALA A 255 15.05 26.09 11.34
C ALA A 255 14.39 27.18 12.21
N ASP A 256 14.49 27.01 13.52
CA ASP A 256 13.98 27.99 14.49
C ASP A 256 14.90 28.04 15.71
N HIS A 257 15.69 29.10 15.79
CA HIS A 257 16.64 29.33 16.88
C HIS A 257 16.00 30.03 18.09
N SER A 258 14.73 30.43 18.00
CA SER A 258 14.00 30.98 19.14
C SER A 258 13.52 29.90 20.12
N LEU A 259 13.38 28.66 19.64
CA LEU A 259 12.97 27.51 20.45
C LEU A 259 14.09 27.02 21.38
N LYS A 260 13.71 26.61 22.59
CA LYS A 260 14.57 25.92 23.55
C LYS A 260 14.55 24.40 23.34
N PRO A 261 15.61 23.67 23.70
CA PRO A 261 15.61 22.20 23.64
C PRO A 261 14.39 21.58 24.35
N GLY A 262 13.73 20.63 23.69
CA GLY A 262 12.52 19.98 24.18
C GLY A 262 11.20 20.69 23.82
N GLU A 263 11.24 21.91 23.29
CA GLU A 263 10.04 22.58 22.78
C GLU A 263 9.56 21.97 21.47
N VAL A 264 8.24 21.98 21.26
CA VAL A 264 7.59 21.36 20.10
C VAL A 264 7.15 22.41 19.09
N LYS A 265 7.50 22.20 17.81
CA LYS A 265 7.03 23.03 16.69
C LYS A 265 6.59 22.16 15.51
N PHE A 266 5.33 22.33 15.09
CA PHE A 266 4.77 21.61 13.94
C PHE A 266 5.03 22.39 12.65
N TYR A 267 6.29 22.43 12.21
CA TYR A 267 6.77 23.33 11.15
C TYR A 267 5.99 23.31 9.82
N ALA A 268 5.30 22.22 9.48
CA ALA A 268 4.51 22.12 8.25
C ALA A 268 3.07 22.66 8.38
N ALA A 269 2.61 23.00 9.58
CA ALA A 269 1.29 23.59 9.79
C ALA A 269 1.31 25.11 9.53
N PRO A 270 0.22 25.71 9.00
CA PRO A 270 0.13 27.13 8.65
C PRO A 270 0.56 28.11 9.77
N ASP A 271 0.31 27.74 11.04
CA ASP A 271 0.71 28.53 12.23
C ASP A 271 1.68 27.78 13.15
N HIS A 272 2.34 26.75 12.62
CA HIS A 272 3.23 25.85 13.35
C HIS A 272 2.62 25.13 14.57
N ARG A 273 1.29 25.04 14.61
CA ARG A 273 0.49 24.39 15.66
C ARG A 273 -0.27 23.18 15.09
N ALA A 274 -0.42 22.14 15.92
CA ALA A 274 -1.29 21.03 15.58
C ALA A 274 -2.75 21.49 15.53
N ILE A 275 -3.54 20.91 14.63
CA ILE A 275 -4.95 21.25 14.43
C ILE A 275 -5.82 20.16 15.06
N VAL A 276 -6.74 20.55 15.94
CA VAL A 276 -7.79 19.67 16.46
C VAL A 276 -9.01 19.79 15.56
N TRP A 277 -9.43 18.67 14.96
CA TRP A 277 -10.58 18.64 14.06
C TRP A 277 -11.82 18.07 14.76
N LEU A 278 -12.86 18.88 14.90
CA LEU A 278 -14.17 18.46 15.41
C LEU A 278 -14.98 17.82 14.27
N ARG A 279 -14.59 16.61 13.85
CA ARG A 279 -15.26 15.90 12.76
C ARG A 279 -16.62 15.36 13.25
N PRO A 280 -17.73 15.58 12.51
CA PRO A 280 -19.01 14.97 12.87
C PRO A 280 -18.91 13.45 12.71
N ALA A 281 -19.36 12.71 13.74
CA ALA A 281 -19.46 11.26 13.66
C ALA A 281 -20.55 10.88 12.63
N LYS A 282 -20.20 10.00 11.71
CA LYS A 282 -21.10 9.42 10.70
C LYS A 282 -21.03 7.90 10.76
N GLY A 283 -22.05 7.23 10.22
CA GLY A 283 -22.09 5.79 10.05
C GLY A 283 -21.29 5.30 8.82
N PRO A 284 -21.32 3.99 8.56
CA PRO A 284 -20.71 3.41 7.37
C PRO A 284 -21.42 3.88 6.08
N ALA A 285 -20.76 3.72 4.94
CA ALA A 285 -21.35 4.01 3.63
C ALA A 285 -22.51 3.06 3.29
N GLU A 286 -22.47 1.83 3.78
CA GLU A 286 -23.54 0.84 3.64
C GLU A 286 -23.98 0.33 5.03
N PRO A 287 -24.95 1.00 5.68
CA PRO A 287 -25.55 0.49 6.90
C PRO A 287 -26.40 -0.76 6.62
N VAL A 288 -26.66 -1.54 7.67
CA VAL A 288 -27.58 -2.68 7.61
C VAL A 288 -29.03 -2.21 7.41
N ASP A 289 -29.84 -3.06 6.80
CA ASP A 289 -31.28 -2.88 6.61
C ASP A 289 -32.01 -4.22 6.73
N ASP A 290 -33.33 -4.23 6.50
CA ASP A 290 -34.15 -5.44 6.65
C ASP A 290 -33.74 -6.57 5.70
N ASP A 291 -33.25 -6.24 4.50
CA ASP A 291 -32.80 -7.20 3.49
C ASP A 291 -31.38 -7.73 3.80
N TYR A 292 -30.52 -6.90 4.39
CA TYR A 292 -29.14 -7.20 4.74
C TYR A 292 -28.84 -6.84 6.21
N PRO A 293 -29.36 -7.61 7.18
CA PRO A 293 -29.39 -7.21 8.59
C PRO A 293 -28.08 -7.44 9.35
N TRP A 294 -27.01 -7.91 8.69
CA TRP A 294 -25.74 -8.25 9.32
C TRP A 294 -24.62 -7.33 8.87
N VAL A 295 -23.71 -6.99 9.78
CA VAL A 295 -22.45 -6.32 9.44
C VAL A 295 -21.39 -7.36 9.10
N LEU A 296 -20.81 -7.29 7.90
CA LEU A 296 -19.57 -7.97 7.56
C LEU A 296 -18.37 -7.08 7.89
N SER A 297 -17.41 -7.65 8.61
CA SER A 297 -16.05 -7.12 8.66
C SER A 297 -15.02 -8.13 8.18
N THR A 298 -13.99 -7.64 7.51
CA THR A 298 -12.87 -8.46 7.04
C THR A 298 -11.60 -8.16 7.82
N GLY A 299 -10.73 -9.14 7.99
CA GLY A 299 -9.46 -8.91 8.65
C GLY A 299 -8.39 -9.95 8.36
N ARG A 300 -7.50 -10.15 9.32
CA ARG A 300 -6.31 -10.98 9.16
C ARG A 300 -6.29 -12.06 10.23
N VAL A 301 -5.66 -13.18 9.91
CA VAL A 301 -5.10 -14.13 10.88
C VAL A 301 -3.60 -13.95 10.98
N LEU A 302 -2.98 -14.45 12.04
CA LEU A 302 -1.55 -14.28 12.31
C LEU A 302 -0.68 -15.05 11.28
N GLU A 303 -1.14 -16.23 10.90
CA GLU A 303 -0.39 -17.24 10.15
C GLU A 303 -0.28 -16.89 8.67
N HIS A 304 -1.22 -16.11 8.14
CA HIS A 304 -1.32 -15.83 6.73
C HIS A 304 -1.05 -14.37 6.39
N TRP A 305 -0.06 -14.15 5.54
CA TRP A 305 0.20 -12.82 4.98
C TRP A 305 -0.66 -12.60 3.74
N HIS A 306 -1.61 -11.67 3.85
CA HIS A 306 -2.43 -11.21 2.73
C HIS A 306 -3.01 -12.38 1.93
N THR A 307 -2.80 -12.44 0.61
CA THR A 307 -3.41 -13.47 -0.24
C THR A 307 -2.80 -14.87 -0.10
N GLY A 308 -1.99 -15.11 0.93
CA GLY A 308 -1.45 -16.43 1.28
C GLY A 308 -0.42 -16.99 0.29
N THR A 309 -0.12 -16.28 -0.81
CA THR A 309 0.74 -16.76 -1.92
C THR A 309 2.15 -17.15 -1.46
N MET A 310 2.65 -16.47 -0.42
CA MET A 310 3.91 -16.80 0.26
C MET A 310 3.69 -17.75 1.44
N THR A 311 2.89 -17.34 2.43
CA THR A 311 2.81 -18.03 3.73
C THR A 311 2.16 -19.41 3.64
N MET A 312 1.23 -19.64 2.72
CA MET A 312 0.62 -20.97 2.53
C MET A 312 1.56 -21.98 1.86
N LYS A 313 2.78 -21.56 1.45
CA LYS A 313 3.85 -22.48 1.04
C LYS A 313 4.60 -23.07 2.25
N ALA A 314 4.56 -22.40 3.40
CA ALA A 314 5.04 -22.99 4.65
C ALA A 314 3.98 -23.95 5.18
N GLU A 315 4.33 -25.23 5.29
CA GLU A 315 3.39 -26.31 5.63
C GLU A 315 2.78 -26.09 7.02
N GLU A 316 3.57 -25.63 7.98
CA GLU A 316 3.15 -25.39 9.36
C GLU A 316 2.10 -24.29 9.44
N LEU A 317 2.29 -23.19 8.71
CA LEU A 317 1.34 -22.07 8.65
C LEU A 317 0.05 -22.50 7.95
N ARG A 318 0.17 -23.26 6.84
CA ARG A 318 -0.99 -23.81 6.13
C ARG A 318 -1.78 -24.78 7.00
N ARG A 319 -1.12 -25.64 7.77
CA ARG A 319 -1.77 -26.63 8.65
C ARG A 319 -2.55 -25.96 9.78
N ALA A 320 -2.03 -24.85 10.34
CA ALA A 320 -2.71 -24.12 11.41
C ALA A 320 -4.07 -23.55 10.96
N TYR A 321 -4.14 -23.03 9.72
CA TYR A 321 -5.35 -22.42 9.16
C TYR A 321 -5.54 -22.84 7.69
N PRO A 322 -6.05 -24.06 7.43
CA PRO A 322 -6.03 -24.66 6.09
C PRO A 322 -7.08 -24.10 5.14
N GLU A 323 -8.20 -23.60 5.66
CA GLU A 323 -9.33 -23.09 4.87
C GLU A 323 -9.91 -21.81 5.48
N CYS A 324 -10.66 -21.07 4.65
CA CYS A 324 -11.37 -19.87 5.06
C CYS A 324 -12.51 -20.21 6.03
N PHE A 325 -12.80 -19.29 6.94
CA PHE A 325 -13.86 -19.44 7.94
C PHE A 325 -14.57 -18.11 8.17
N MET A 326 -15.81 -18.19 8.63
CA MET A 326 -16.63 -17.05 9.02
C MET A 326 -16.95 -17.16 10.51
N GLU A 327 -16.45 -16.22 11.29
CA GLU A 327 -16.78 -16.15 12.71
C GLU A 327 -18.19 -15.58 12.89
N ILE A 328 -19.00 -16.29 13.69
CA ILE A 328 -20.38 -15.93 14.01
C ILE A 328 -20.53 -15.97 15.53
N ASN A 329 -21.18 -14.97 16.09
CA ASN A 329 -21.49 -14.93 17.53
C ASN A 329 -22.39 -16.14 17.93
N PRO A 330 -22.20 -16.76 19.11
CA PRO A 330 -23.01 -17.90 19.55
C PRO A 330 -24.52 -17.66 19.59
N ARG A 331 -24.96 -16.45 19.98
CA ARG A 331 -26.39 -16.10 20.05
C ARG A 331 -27.03 -16.05 18.67
N ASP A 332 -26.28 -15.55 17.71
CA ASP A 332 -26.71 -15.41 16.34
C ASP A 332 -26.66 -16.74 15.59
N ALA A 333 -25.63 -17.54 15.84
CA ALA A 333 -25.57 -18.92 15.38
C ALA A 333 -26.77 -19.73 15.88
N ALA A 334 -27.17 -19.56 17.15
CA ALA A 334 -28.36 -20.20 17.71
C ALA A 334 -29.67 -19.76 17.02
N LYS A 335 -29.84 -18.45 16.73
CA LYS A 335 -30.99 -17.94 15.97
C LYS A 335 -31.06 -18.51 14.54
N LEU A 336 -29.90 -18.66 13.90
CA LEU A 336 -29.78 -19.15 12.53
C LEU A 336 -29.79 -20.69 12.44
N GLY A 337 -29.71 -21.41 13.56
CA GLY A 337 -29.58 -22.87 13.57
C GLY A 337 -28.23 -23.38 13.03
N VAL A 338 -27.19 -22.55 13.07
CA VAL A 338 -25.86 -22.83 12.51
C VAL A 338 -24.91 -23.36 13.59
N ARG A 339 -24.11 -24.36 13.24
CA ARG A 339 -23.02 -24.90 14.07
C ARG A 339 -21.67 -24.66 13.40
N THR A 340 -20.60 -24.76 14.18
CA THR A 340 -19.24 -24.74 13.63
C THR A 340 -19.07 -25.87 12.61
N GLY A 341 -18.54 -25.53 11.43
CA GLY A 341 -18.31 -26.45 10.32
C GLY A 341 -19.38 -26.41 9.22
N ASP A 342 -20.58 -25.94 9.53
CA ASP A 342 -21.67 -25.77 8.56
C ASP A 342 -21.28 -24.75 7.48
N LYS A 343 -21.72 -24.98 6.25
CA LYS A 343 -21.53 -24.01 5.17
C LYS A 343 -22.60 -22.94 5.24
N VAL A 344 -22.17 -21.69 5.25
CA VAL A 344 -23.07 -20.53 5.23
C VAL A 344 -22.69 -19.68 4.03
N ARG A 345 -23.71 -19.31 3.26
CA ARG A 345 -23.56 -18.35 2.16
C ARG A 345 -23.77 -16.95 2.70
N ILE A 346 -22.76 -16.12 2.53
CA ILE A 346 -22.78 -14.70 2.87
C ILE A 346 -23.05 -13.90 1.59
N VAL A 347 -24.11 -13.10 1.59
CA VAL A 347 -24.62 -12.41 0.41
C VAL A 347 -24.69 -10.91 0.67
N SER A 348 -24.19 -10.11 -0.27
CA SER A 348 -24.37 -8.65 -0.31
C SER A 348 -25.15 -8.24 -1.56
N ARG A 349 -25.33 -6.93 -1.75
CA ARG A 349 -25.85 -6.34 -2.98
C ARG A 349 -24.97 -6.59 -4.22
N ARG A 350 -23.69 -6.94 -4.02
CA ARG A 350 -22.67 -7.05 -5.10
C ARG A 350 -22.37 -8.48 -5.51
N GLY A 351 -22.53 -9.42 -4.58
CA GLY A 351 -22.07 -10.79 -4.77
C GLY A 351 -22.15 -11.61 -3.49
N GLN A 352 -21.59 -12.81 -3.55
CA GLN A 352 -21.70 -13.80 -2.49
C GLN A 352 -20.40 -14.60 -2.33
N ALA A 353 -20.23 -15.21 -1.16
CA ALA A 353 -19.23 -16.23 -0.88
C ALA A 353 -19.85 -17.34 -0.02
N THR A 354 -19.33 -18.56 -0.11
CA THR A 354 -19.75 -19.70 0.72
C THR A 354 -18.59 -20.12 1.60
N ILE A 355 -18.78 -20.01 2.92
CA ILE A 355 -17.69 -20.13 3.90
C ILE A 355 -18.17 -20.99 5.06
N ARG A 356 -17.26 -21.77 5.66
CA ARG A 356 -17.59 -22.54 6.86
C ARG A 356 -17.75 -21.63 8.07
N ALA A 357 -18.85 -21.81 8.80
CA ALA A 357 -19.08 -21.14 10.05
C ALA A 357 -18.09 -21.60 11.13
N ARG A 358 -17.65 -20.65 11.94
CA ARG A 358 -16.90 -20.85 13.18
C ARG A 358 -17.62 -20.09 14.28
N VAL A 359 -18.33 -20.80 15.14
CA VAL A 359 -19.09 -20.18 16.22
C VAL A 359 -18.15 -19.86 17.38
N VAL A 360 -17.92 -18.57 17.63
CA VAL A 360 -16.99 -18.06 18.65
C VAL A 360 -17.50 -16.75 19.25
N ASP A 361 -17.25 -16.53 20.54
CA ASP A 361 -17.62 -15.30 21.25
C ASP A 361 -16.58 -14.19 21.03
N MET A 362 -16.38 -13.81 19.75
CA MET A 362 -15.41 -12.78 19.33
C MET A 362 -16.11 -11.65 18.54
N PRO A 363 -16.89 -11.93 17.48
CA PRO A 363 -17.76 -10.92 16.88
C PRO A 363 -18.89 -10.51 17.85
N ARG A 364 -19.30 -9.24 17.77
CA ARG A 364 -20.51 -8.76 18.45
C ARG A 364 -21.76 -9.35 17.79
N ASP A 365 -22.84 -9.44 18.54
CA ASP A 365 -24.16 -9.78 18.00
C ASP A 365 -24.51 -8.86 16.80
N GLY A 366 -25.03 -9.42 15.72
CA GLY A 366 -25.35 -8.74 14.45
C GLY A 366 -24.15 -8.53 13.53
N MET A 367 -22.98 -9.11 13.83
CA MET A 367 -21.75 -8.97 13.05
C MET A 367 -21.11 -10.32 12.76
N VAL A 368 -20.54 -10.46 11.57
CA VAL A 368 -19.68 -11.58 11.18
C VAL A 368 -18.29 -11.11 10.78
N PHE A 369 -17.29 -11.95 11.04
CA PHE A 369 -15.91 -11.69 10.65
C PHE A 369 -15.39 -12.76 9.69
N VAL A 370 -14.74 -12.32 8.61
CA VAL A 370 -14.15 -13.21 7.61
C VAL A 370 -12.73 -12.76 7.24
N PRO A 371 -11.69 -13.58 7.45
CA PRO A 371 -10.36 -13.28 6.94
C PRO A 371 -10.29 -13.55 5.43
N TRP A 372 -9.46 -12.80 4.70
CA TRP A 372 -9.48 -12.76 3.22
C TRP A 372 -8.30 -13.49 2.54
N HIS A 373 -7.64 -14.40 3.25
CA HIS A 373 -6.33 -14.93 2.83
C HIS A 373 -6.39 -15.98 1.72
N TRP A 374 -7.43 -16.81 1.70
CA TRP A 374 -7.51 -17.97 0.81
C TRP A 374 -7.92 -17.57 -0.59
N ALA A 375 -7.32 -18.24 -1.57
CA ALA A 375 -7.56 -17.98 -2.97
C ALA A 375 -8.70 -18.83 -3.55
N ASP A 376 -9.37 -19.70 -2.78
CA ASP A 376 -10.51 -20.48 -3.29
C ASP A 376 -11.64 -19.53 -3.73
N GLU A 377 -12.07 -19.63 -5.00
CA GLU A 377 -13.07 -18.75 -5.63
C GLU A 377 -14.37 -18.65 -4.80
N GLN A 378 -14.80 -19.75 -4.17
CA GLN A 378 -16.04 -19.75 -3.37
C GLN A 378 -15.89 -18.95 -2.08
N SER A 379 -14.66 -18.73 -1.62
CA SER A 379 -14.35 -18.08 -0.34
C SER A 379 -13.74 -16.69 -0.47
N LEU A 380 -13.61 -16.17 -1.70
CA LEU A 380 -13.10 -14.83 -1.98
C LEU A 380 -14.08 -13.76 -1.44
N ILE A 381 -13.94 -13.43 -0.16
CA ILE A 381 -14.86 -12.53 0.55
C ILE A 381 -14.98 -11.14 -0.08
N ASN A 382 -13.97 -10.71 -0.84
CA ASN A 382 -14.02 -9.43 -1.53
C ASN A 382 -15.01 -9.36 -2.71
N TYR A 383 -15.62 -10.48 -3.12
CA TYR A 383 -16.83 -10.44 -3.95
C TYR A 383 -18.02 -9.79 -3.21
N VAL A 384 -17.99 -9.78 -1.87
CA VAL A 384 -19.06 -9.29 -1.00
C VAL A 384 -18.80 -7.85 -0.52
N THR A 385 -17.54 -7.43 -0.41
CA THR A 385 -17.17 -6.12 0.15
C THR A 385 -17.54 -4.95 -0.76
N ILE A 386 -17.81 -3.78 -0.16
CA ILE A 386 -18.18 -2.55 -0.86
C ILE A 386 -16.96 -1.77 -1.35
N ASP A 387 -17.08 -1.11 -2.51
CA ASP A 387 -16.06 -0.24 -3.11
C ASP A 387 -16.23 1.24 -2.78
N ALA A 388 -17.09 1.57 -1.82
CA ALA A 388 -17.16 2.90 -1.23
C ALA A 388 -15.83 3.22 -0.54
N TYR A 389 -15.39 4.47 -0.63
CA TYR A 389 -14.12 4.92 -0.06
C TYR A 389 -14.27 6.28 0.61
N ASP A 390 -13.40 6.55 1.58
CA ASP A 390 -13.35 7.85 2.25
C ASP A 390 -13.01 8.97 1.21
N PRO A 391 -13.78 10.07 1.18
CA PRO A 391 -13.63 11.09 0.14
C PRO A 391 -12.29 11.85 0.20
N GLY A 392 -11.60 11.85 1.34
CA GLY A 392 -10.29 12.50 1.49
C GLY A 392 -9.14 11.58 1.05
N SER A 393 -9.01 10.43 1.72
CA SER A 393 -7.92 9.46 1.52
C SER A 393 -8.11 8.54 0.32
N LYS A 394 -9.35 8.41 -0.17
CA LYS A 394 -9.75 7.44 -1.20
C LYS A 394 -9.53 5.97 -0.80
N GLN A 395 -9.41 5.70 0.50
CA GLN A 395 -9.24 4.34 1.02
C GLN A 395 -10.62 3.62 1.10
N PRO A 396 -10.75 2.39 0.57
CA PRO A 396 -12.02 1.66 0.60
C PRO A 396 -12.46 1.20 2.00
N GLU A 397 -13.78 1.13 2.20
CA GLU A 397 -14.43 0.70 3.44
C GLU A 397 -14.52 -0.84 3.56
N PHE A 398 -13.37 -1.52 3.59
CA PHE A 398 -13.32 -3.00 3.74
C PHE A 398 -13.86 -3.53 5.07
N LYS A 399 -14.02 -2.66 6.07
CA LYS A 399 -14.27 -3.05 7.46
C LYS A 399 -15.75 -3.13 7.81
N ILE A 400 -16.62 -2.52 7.02
CA ILE A 400 -18.06 -2.47 7.31
C ILE A 400 -18.82 -2.50 5.98
N CYS A 401 -19.66 -3.51 5.79
CA CYS A 401 -20.69 -3.52 4.74
C CYS A 401 -21.84 -4.43 5.17
N ALA A 402 -23.02 -4.23 4.59
CA ALA A 402 -24.23 -4.95 4.96
C ALA A 402 -24.35 -6.27 4.18
N VAL A 403 -24.69 -7.34 4.89
CA VAL A 403 -24.85 -8.68 4.32
C VAL A 403 -26.06 -9.39 4.91
N ARG A 404 -26.48 -10.46 4.25
CA ARG A 404 -27.38 -11.48 4.80
C ARG A 404 -26.72 -12.84 4.76
N LEU A 405 -27.13 -13.71 5.68
CA LEU A 405 -26.61 -15.05 5.85
C LEU A 405 -27.67 -16.07 5.44
N GLU A 406 -27.27 -17.08 4.69
CA GLU A 406 -28.12 -18.19 4.29
C GLU A 406 -27.44 -19.51 4.63
N VAL A 407 -28.17 -20.42 5.28
CA VAL A 407 -27.70 -21.78 5.53
C VAL A 407 -27.80 -22.59 4.23
N VAL A 408 -26.74 -23.34 3.89
CA VAL A 408 -26.62 -24.10 2.63
C VAL A 408 -26.85 -25.59 2.83
#